data_AF-A0A3N2M3S5-F1
#
_entry.id   AF-A0A3N2M3S5-F1
#
_cell.length_a   1.000
_cell.length_b   1.000
_cell.length_c   1.000
_cell.angle_alpha   90.00
_cell.angle_beta   90.00
_cell.angle_gamma   90.00
#
_symmetry.space_group_name_H-M   'P 1'
#
loop_
_entity.id
_entity.type
_entity.pdbx_description
1 polymer ?
#
loop_
_entity_poly.entity_id
_entity_poly.type
_entity_poly.pdbx_seq_one_letter_code
_entity_poly.pdbx_strand_id
1 'polypeptide(L)' 'PADVNVWLIPTGIDGIGADSSDSVRVEGGSIIAPEGSAVFDITGRRVNATGLRAGIYIVRTADGNAVKVKVN' A
#
# COMPACT_ATOMS: atom_id res chain seq x y z
N PRO A 1 23.77 3.95 -42.56
CA PRO A 1 23.40 3.31 -41.27
C PRO A 1 22.52 4.26 -40.45
N ALA A 2 21.22 3.96 -40.34
CA ALA A 2 20.31 4.75 -39.52
C ALA A 2 20.39 4.29 -38.07
N ASP A 3 20.67 5.23 -37.17
CA ASP A 3 20.66 5.07 -35.73
C ASP A 3 19.21 4.81 -35.25
N VAL A 4 18.97 3.64 -34.65
CA VAL A 4 17.66 3.26 -34.13
C VAL A 4 17.60 3.68 -32.66
N ASN A 5 16.99 4.84 -32.42
CA ASN A 5 16.82 5.34 -31.06
C ASN A 5 15.60 4.66 -30.40
N VAL A 6 15.83 3.64 -29.59
CA VAL A 6 14.79 2.96 -28.80
C VAL A 6 14.43 3.83 -27.59
N TRP A 7 13.26 4.43 -27.64
CA TRP A 7 12.63 5.04 -26.47
C TRP A 7 11.81 3.97 -25.74
N LEU A 8 12.36 3.42 -24.65
CA LEU A 8 11.56 2.65 -23.70
C LEU A 8 10.58 3.61 -23.02
N ILE A 9 9.36 3.67 -23.54
CA ILE A 9 8.24 4.15 -22.75
C ILE A 9 8.08 3.18 -21.58
N PRO A 10 8.28 3.59 -20.31
CA PRO A 10 7.87 2.75 -19.20
C PRO A 10 6.39 2.48 -19.40
N THR A 11 6.01 1.21 -19.57
CA THR A 11 4.61 0.79 -19.51
C THR A 11 4.11 1.27 -18.16
N GLY A 12 3.22 2.25 -18.20
CA GLY A 12 3.01 3.21 -17.12
C GLY A 12 2.68 2.60 -15.76
N ILE A 13 2.67 3.45 -14.73
CA ILE A 13 1.98 3.11 -13.48
C ILE A 13 0.55 2.70 -13.86
N ASP A 14 0.22 1.43 -13.65
CA ASP A 14 -1.05 0.79 -14.04
C ASP A 14 -2.22 1.18 -13.11
N GLY A 15 -2.19 2.44 -12.66
CA GLY A 15 -3.10 3.01 -11.68
C GLY A 15 -2.41 3.30 -10.35
N ILE A 16 -2.57 4.54 -9.86
CA ILE A 16 -2.63 4.74 -8.41
C ILE A 16 -4.06 4.35 -8.05
N GLY A 17 -4.28 3.04 -7.90
CA GLY A 17 -5.48 2.57 -7.26
C GLY A 17 -5.53 3.22 -5.88
N ALA A 18 -6.44 4.17 -5.70
CA ALA A 18 -7.08 4.32 -4.42
C ALA A 18 -7.95 3.07 -4.23
N ASP A 19 -7.31 1.90 -4.16
CA ASP A 19 -7.90 0.69 -3.63
C ASP A 19 -8.05 0.95 -2.13
N SER A 20 -9.07 1.73 -1.80
CA SER A 20 -9.94 1.32 -0.73
C SER A 20 -10.39 -0.10 -1.10
N SER A 21 -9.54 -1.12 -0.90
CA SER A 21 -10.04 -2.45 -0.66
C SER A 21 -11.05 -2.22 0.45
N ASP A 22 -12.34 -2.35 0.15
CA ASP A 22 -13.43 -2.01 1.07
C ASP A 22 -13.28 -2.70 2.46
N SER A 23 -12.36 -3.66 2.54
CA SER A 23 -11.88 -4.42 3.69
C SER A 23 -10.84 -3.72 4.59
N VAL A 24 -10.11 -2.69 4.13
CA VAL A 24 -9.08 -2.00 4.93
C VAL A 24 -9.56 -0.61 5.34
N ARG A 25 -9.76 -0.39 6.64
CA ARG A 25 -10.29 0.85 7.21
C ARG A 25 -9.46 1.32 8.38
N VAL A 26 -9.53 2.61 8.69
CA VAL A 26 -8.90 3.18 9.89
C VAL A 26 -9.98 3.59 10.87
N GLU A 27 -9.87 3.11 12.11
CA GLU A 27 -10.79 3.45 13.20
C GLU A 27 -9.98 3.68 14.49
N GLY A 28 -10.11 4.86 15.10
CA GLY A 28 -9.51 5.16 16.40
C GLY A 28 -8.00 4.93 16.48
N GLY A 29 -7.24 5.28 15.43
CA GLY A 29 -5.79 5.02 15.38
C GLY A 29 -5.42 3.55 15.16
N SER A 30 -6.37 2.72 14.73
CA SER A 30 -6.16 1.32 14.39
C SER A 30 -6.52 1.06 12.93
N ILE A 31 -5.78 0.16 12.30
CA ILE A 31 -6.09 -0.33 10.96
C ILE A 31 -6.84 -1.66 11.10
N ILE A 32 -8.07 -1.68 10.60
CA ILE A 32 -8.88 -2.88 10.50
C ILE A 32 -8.70 -3.42 9.09
N ALA A 33 -8.22 -4.65 8.98
CA ALA A 33 -7.92 -5.33 7.73
C ALA A 33 -8.37 -6.79 7.82
N PRO A 34 -8.62 -7.48 6.68
CA PRO A 34 -9.06 -8.87 6.69
C PRO A 34 -8.01 -9.80 7.31
N GLU A 35 -8.44 -10.99 7.75
CA GLU A 35 -7.53 -11.99 8.33
C GLU A 35 -6.35 -12.31 7.41
N GLY A 36 -5.20 -12.64 8.02
CA GLY A 36 -3.96 -12.86 7.28
C GLY A 36 -3.26 -11.57 6.82
N SER A 37 -3.87 -10.39 7.03
CA SER A 37 -3.21 -9.12 6.74
C SER A 37 -2.05 -8.83 7.69
N ALA A 38 -1.06 -8.10 7.18
CA ALA A 38 0.06 -7.59 7.95
C ALA A 38 0.23 -6.08 7.72
N VAL A 39 0.45 -5.34 8.80
CA VAL A 39 0.69 -3.89 8.75
C VAL A 39 2.18 -3.61 8.87
N PHE A 40 2.64 -2.69 8.03
CA PHE A 40 4.01 -2.22 7.98
C PHE A 40 4.02 -0.69 8.07
N ASP A 41 5.06 -0.14 8.69
CA ASP A 41 5.32 1.29 8.60
C ASP A 41 5.92 1.65 7.22
N ILE A 42 6.11 2.95 6.97
CA ILE A 42 6.68 3.44 5.70
C ILE A 42 8.11 2.98 5.44
N THR A 43 8.83 2.51 6.48
CA THR A 43 10.18 1.96 6.36
C THR A 43 10.17 0.47 6.01
N GLY A 44 8.98 -0.14 5.91
CA GLY A 44 8.80 -1.56 5.61
C GLY A 44 8.92 -2.45 6.84
N ARG A 45 8.99 -1.89 8.05
CA ARG A 45 9.02 -2.68 9.29
C ARG A 45 7.61 -3.10 9.67
N ARG A 46 7.44 -4.37 10.03
CA ARG A 46 6.14 -4.89 10.53
C ARG A 46 5.81 -4.28 11.89
N VAL A 47 4.58 -3.81 12.03
CA VAL A 47 4.04 -3.18 13.26
C VAL A 47 2.70 -3.80 13.65
N ASN A 48 2.25 -3.54 14.87
CA ASN A 48 0.88 -3.89 15.26
C ASN A 48 -0.10 -2.96 14.53
N ALA A 49 -1.30 -3.47 14.22
CA ALA A 49 -2.34 -2.69 13.56
C ALA A 49 -3.07 -1.72 14.50
N THR A 50 -2.88 -1.81 15.81
CA THR A 50 -3.55 -0.98 16.83
C THR A 50 -2.61 0.02 17.49
N GLY A 51 -3.18 1.12 17.99
CA GLY A 51 -2.42 2.16 18.70
C GLY A 51 -1.37 2.86 17.81
N LEU A 52 -1.68 2.97 16.51
CA LEU A 52 -0.81 3.60 15.53
C LEU A 52 -0.79 5.12 15.72
N ARG A 53 0.38 5.72 15.47
CA ARG A 53 0.50 7.18 15.41
C ARG A 53 -0.07 7.68 14.08
N ALA A 54 -0.46 8.95 14.02
CA ALA A 54 -0.80 9.57 12.75
C ALA A 54 0.37 9.46 11.76
N GLY A 55 0.09 8.99 10.54
CA GLY A 55 1.13 8.66 9.58
C GLY A 55 0.64 7.75 8.45
N ILE A 56 1.56 7.38 7.56
CA ILE A 56 1.29 6.45 6.46
C ILE A 56 1.78 5.06 6.83
N TYR A 57 0.91 4.07 6.61
CA TYR A 57 1.18 2.66 6.81
C TYR A 57 0.86 1.89 5.54
N ILE A 58 1.43 0.70 5.43
CA ILE A 58 1.23 -0.22 4.32
C ILE A 58 0.58 -1.47 4.89
N VAL A 59 -0.56 -1.86 4.33
CA VAL A 59 -1.27 -3.09 4.70
C VAL A 59 -1.09 -4.08 3.58
N ARG A 60 -0.45 -5.21 3.86
CA ARG A 60 -0.38 -6.33 2.93
C ARG A 60 -1.49 -7.32 3.26
N THR A 61 -2.42 -7.56 2.35
CA THR A 61 -3.48 -8.55 2.52
C THR A 61 -2.95 -9.97 2.26
N ALA A 62 -3.73 -10.98 2.66
CA ALA A 62 -3.38 -12.38 2.43
C ALA A 62 -3.22 -12.73 0.94
N ASP A 63 -3.96 -12.05 0.06
CA ASP A 63 -3.92 -12.24 -1.40
C ASP A 63 -2.67 -11.63 -2.06
N GLY A 64 -1.78 -11.03 -1.27
CA GLY A 64 -0.54 -10.42 -1.75
C GLY A 64 -0.68 -8.97 -2.19
N ASN A 65 -1.90 -8.40 -2.14
CA ASN A 65 -2.12 -6.98 -2.43
C ASN A 65 -1.57 -6.10 -1.31
N ALA A 66 -1.10 -4.90 -1.68
CA ALA A 66 -0.56 -3.92 -0.74
C ALA A 66 -1.30 -2.58 -0.88
N VAL A 67 -1.85 -2.08 0.23
CA VAL A 67 -2.62 -0.84 0.29
C VAL A 67 -1.90 0.17 1.18
N LYS A 68 -1.75 1.41 0.71
CA LYS A 68 -1.24 2.51 1.53
C LYS A 68 -2.40 3.18 2.25
N VAL A 69 -2.30 3.26 3.57
CA VAL A 69 -3.36 3.77 4.44
C VAL A 69 -2.81 4.95 5.24
N LYS A 70 -3.57 6.04 5.30
CA LYS A 70 -3.27 7.18 6.18
C LYS A 70 -4.04 7.02 7.48
N VAL A 71 -3.32 6.96 8.59
CA VAL A 71 -3.87 7.09 9.95
C VAL A 71 -3.82 8.57 10.33
N ASN A 72 -4.93 9.11 10.81
CA ASN A 72 -5.05 10.49 11.30
C ASN A 72 -5.05 10.55 12.82
#